data_AF-A0A7W0XL30-F1
#
_entry.id   AF-A0A7W0XL30-F1
#
_cell.length_a   1.000
_cell.length_b   1.000
_cell.length_c   1.000
_cell.angle_alpha   90.00
_cell.angle_beta   90.00
_cell.angle_gamma   90.00
#
_symmetry.space_group_name_H-M   'P 1'
#
loop_
_entity.id
_entity.type
_entity.pdbx_description
1 polymer ?
#
loop_
_entity_poly.entity_id
_entity_poly.type
_entity_poly.pdbx_seq_one_letter_code
_entity_poly.pdbx_strand_id
1 'polypeptide(L)'
;MAAESTRSPNRPPSHPGAILRDIVLPGAELPVSQAARRLGVSRQTLHRLLAEKVGVTPAMALRLSRLFGSSPDFWLRMQQSHDLWHECRSMAGEIKAIEPIERAVSPVWAEAT
;
A
#
# COMPACT_ATOMS: atom_id res chain seq x y z
N MET A 1 -20.17 -10.41 -4.47
CA MET A 1 -20.38 -10.05 -3.05
C MET A 1 -19.02 -9.73 -2.46
N ALA A 2 -18.66 -8.45 -2.36
CA ALA A 2 -17.38 -8.06 -1.77
C ALA A 2 -17.46 -8.31 -0.26
N ALA A 3 -16.55 -9.12 0.27
CA ALA A 3 -16.47 -9.36 1.71
C ALA A 3 -16.20 -8.03 2.42
N GLU A 4 -17.20 -7.55 3.14
CA GLU A 4 -17.10 -6.47 4.12
C GLU A 4 -15.91 -6.80 5.04
N SER A 5 -14.83 -6.05 4.93
CA SER A 5 -13.62 -6.31 5.70
C SER A 5 -13.95 -6.11 7.17
N THR A 6 -13.82 -7.15 7.99
CA THR A 6 -14.01 -7.14 9.46
C THR A 6 -12.99 -6.26 10.22
N ARG A 7 -12.31 -5.34 9.53
CA ARG A 7 -11.34 -4.42 10.12
C ARG A 7 -12.09 -3.32 10.85
N SER A 8 -11.97 -3.31 12.18
CA SER A 8 -12.43 -2.21 13.01
C SER A 8 -11.85 -0.89 12.47
N PRO A 9 -12.68 0.14 12.21
CA PRO A 9 -12.24 1.38 11.55
C PRO A 9 -11.19 2.14 12.37
N ASN A 10 -11.09 1.86 13.68
CA ASN A 10 -10.11 2.45 14.59
C ASN A 10 -8.74 1.78 14.60
N ARG A 11 -8.57 0.62 13.95
CA ARG A 11 -7.27 -0.04 13.86
C ARG A 11 -6.53 0.42 12.59
N PRO A 12 -5.28 0.93 12.69
CA PRO A 12 -4.52 1.30 11.51
C PRO A 12 -4.23 0.08 10.64
N PRO A 13 -4.40 0.16 9.31
CA PRO A 13 -3.90 -0.82 8.37
C PRO A 13 -2.38 -0.93 8.52
N SER A 14 -1.84 -2.14 8.42
CA SER A 14 -0.38 -2.33 8.46
C SER A 14 0.28 -1.72 7.22
N HIS A 15 1.38 -1.00 7.43
CA HIS A 15 2.24 -0.57 6.34
C HIS A 15 2.85 -1.80 5.63
N PRO A 16 2.93 -1.82 4.29
CA PRO A 16 3.53 -2.95 3.57
C PRO A 16 4.97 -3.28 3.99
N GLY A 17 5.72 -2.26 4.37
CA GLY A 17 7.06 -2.39 4.95
C GLY A 17 7.12 -3.25 6.22
N ALA A 18 6.12 -3.14 7.10
CA ALA A 18 5.99 -3.97 8.30
C ALA A 18 5.75 -5.44 7.92
N ILE A 19 4.82 -5.68 6.99
CA ILE A 19 4.53 -7.03 6.49
C ILE A 19 5.77 -7.67 5.85
N LEU A 20 6.54 -6.89 5.09
CA LEU A 20 7.81 -7.36 4.52
C LEU A 20 8.82 -7.73 5.59
N ARG A 21 9.00 -6.86 6.59
CA ARG A 21 9.98 -7.02 7.68
C ARG A 21 9.63 -8.20 8.60
N ASP A 22 8.37 -8.31 9.00
CA ASP A 22 7.95 -9.16 10.11
C ASP A 22 7.46 -10.54 9.63
N ILE A 23 7.07 -10.68 8.36
CA ILE A 23 6.45 -11.90 7.82
C ILE A 23 7.17 -12.41 6.58
N VAL A 24 7.27 -11.59 5.54
CA VAL A 24 7.70 -12.08 4.21
C VAL A 24 9.18 -12.41 4.16
N LEU A 25 10.06 -11.52 4.65
CA LEU A 25 11.50 -11.78 4.65
C LEU A 25 11.90 -12.93 5.59
N PRO A 26 11.38 -13.00 6.85
CA PRO A 26 11.62 -14.16 7.71
C PRO A 26 11.09 -15.46 7.12
N GLY A 27 9.86 -15.45 6.58
CA GLY A 27 9.25 -16.65 5.99
C GLY A 27 9.94 -17.14 4.70
N ALA A 28 10.65 -16.25 4.01
CA ALA A 28 11.47 -16.60 2.85
C ALA A 28 12.95 -16.88 3.21
N GLU A 29 13.31 -16.82 4.50
CA GLU A 29 14.68 -16.94 5.02
C GLU A 29 15.69 -16.05 4.26
N LEU A 30 15.24 -14.88 3.81
CA LEU A 30 15.97 -14.04 2.87
C LEU A 30 16.58 -12.82 3.58
N PRO A 31 17.92 -12.73 3.70
CA PRO A 31 18.55 -11.57 4.31
C PRO A 31 18.31 -10.29 3.49
N VAL A 32 18.14 -9.16 4.16
CA VAL A 32 17.80 -7.86 3.56
C VAL A 32 18.75 -7.47 2.41
N SER A 33 20.05 -7.75 2.57
CA SER A 33 21.05 -7.47 1.53
C SER A 33 20.80 -8.26 0.23
N GLN A 34 20.43 -9.54 0.36
CA GLN A 34 20.11 -10.40 -0.78
C GLN A 34 18.75 -10.03 -1.37
N ALA A 35 17.76 -9.71 -0.54
CA ALA A 35 16.46 -9.21 -0.98
C ALA A 35 16.60 -7.93 -1.81
N ALA A 36 17.36 -6.94 -1.34
CA ALA A 36 17.61 -5.69 -2.06
C ALA A 36 18.24 -5.96 -3.45
N ARG A 37 19.25 -6.83 -3.49
CA ARG A 37 19.91 -7.25 -4.74
C ARG A 37 18.92 -7.92 -5.70
N ARG A 38 18.11 -8.87 -5.23
CA ARG A 38 17.12 -9.58 -6.06
C ARG A 38 15.98 -8.69 -6.53
N LEU A 39 15.59 -7.71 -5.72
CA LEU A 39 14.63 -6.67 -6.09
C LEU A 39 15.23 -5.64 -7.05
N GLY A 40 16.55 -5.61 -7.24
CA GLY A 40 17.23 -4.63 -8.09
C GLY A 40 17.13 -3.20 -7.55
N VAL A 41 17.21 -3.03 -6.22
CA VAL A 41 17.16 -1.74 -5.53
C VAL A 41 18.33 -1.61 -4.56
N SER A 42 18.63 -0.38 -4.14
CA SER A 42 19.67 -0.18 -3.12
C SER A 42 19.23 -0.76 -1.76
N ARG A 43 20.20 -1.18 -0.95
CA ARG A 43 19.94 -1.61 0.44
C ARG A 43 19.26 -0.49 1.25
N GLN A 44 19.63 0.76 1.00
CA GLN A 44 19.03 1.93 1.66
C GLN A 44 17.54 2.07 1.31
N THR A 45 17.18 1.89 0.04
CA THR A 45 15.77 1.92 -0.40
C THR A 45 14.96 0.85 0.31
N LEU A 46 15.46 -0.40 0.33
CA LEU A 46 14.75 -1.48 1.02
C LEU A 46 14.68 -1.24 2.53
N HIS A 47 15.75 -0.77 3.17
CA HIS A 47 15.72 -0.43 4.60
C HIS A 47 14.70 0.65 4.93
N ARG A 48 14.60 1.71 4.13
CA ARG A 48 13.58 2.76 4.34
C ARG A 48 12.17 2.21 4.20
N LEU A 49 11.94 1.29 3.26
CA LEU A 49 10.65 0.63 3.10
C LEU A 49 10.34 -0.24 4.33
N LEU A 50 11.28 -1.07 4.77
CA LEU A 50 11.14 -1.93 5.96
C LEU A 50 10.97 -1.13 7.26
N ALA A 51 11.51 0.09 7.32
CA ALA A 51 11.35 1.02 8.43
C ALA A 51 10.09 1.90 8.32
N GLU A 52 9.22 1.62 7.35
CA GLU A 52 7.94 2.32 7.14
C GLU A 52 8.13 3.82 6.90
N LYS A 53 9.27 4.21 6.32
CA LYS A 53 9.63 5.60 5.98
C LYS A 53 9.33 5.97 4.54
N VAL A 54 9.08 4.98 3.68
CA VAL A 54 8.63 5.17 2.29
C VAL A 54 7.62 4.09 1.97
N GLY A 55 6.61 4.43 1.16
CA GLY A 55 5.60 3.49 0.72
C GLY A 55 6.04 2.61 -0.46
N VAL A 56 5.20 1.63 -0.79
CA VAL A 56 5.34 0.80 -1.98
C VAL A 56 4.79 1.54 -3.21
N THR A 57 5.68 1.92 -4.12
CA THR A 57 5.33 2.46 -5.44
C THR A 57 4.90 1.34 -6.41
N PRO A 58 4.24 1.64 -7.54
CA PRO A 58 3.93 0.63 -8.57
C PRO A 58 5.15 -0.14 -9.06
N ALA A 59 6.28 0.56 -9.26
CA ALA A 59 7.54 -0.08 -9.64
C ALA A 59 8.05 -1.06 -8.56
N MET A 60 7.92 -0.71 -7.29
CA MET A 60 8.28 -1.61 -6.19
C MET A 60 7.29 -2.78 -6.08
N ALA A 61 5.99 -2.55 -6.26
CA ALA A 61 4.97 -3.59 -6.26
C ALA A 61 5.23 -4.67 -7.33
N LEU A 62 5.63 -4.26 -8.54
CA LEU A 62 6.04 -5.18 -9.60
C LEU A 62 7.27 -6.01 -9.21
N ARG A 63 8.27 -5.39 -8.56
CA ARG A 63 9.48 -6.09 -8.08
C ARG A 63 9.16 -7.09 -6.98
N LEU A 64 8.34 -6.70 -6.00
CA LEU A 64 7.89 -7.56 -4.91
C LEU A 64 7.04 -8.73 -5.42
N SER A 65 6.13 -8.45 -6.34
CA SER A 65 5.32 -9.46 -7.02
C SER A 65 6.18 -10.51 -7.72
N ARG A 66 7.17 -10.07 -8.51
CA ARG A 66 8.10 -10.97 -9.19
C ARG A 66 8.93 -11.80 -8.22
N LEU A 67 9.34 -11.24 -7.08
CA LEU A 67 10.20 -11.93 -6.12
C LEU A 67 9.45 -12.92 -5.23
N PHE A 68 8.25 -12.57 -4.76
CA PHE A 68 7.52 -13.31 -3.72
C PHE A 68 6.23 -13.98 -4.21
N GLY A 69 5.83 -13.81 -5.47
CA GLY A 69 4.70 -14.55 -6.08
C GLY A 69 3.30 -13.98 -5.82
N SER A 70 3.18 -12.85 -5.12
CA SER A 70 1.91 -12.09 -4.94
C SER A 70 1.57 -11.23 -6.17
N SER A 71 0.35 -10.70 -6.29
CA SER A 71 0.04 -9.70 -7.33
C SER A 71 0.61 -8.30 -7.00
N PRO A 72 0.92 -7.45 -7.99
CA PRO A 72 1.29 -6.05 -7.73
C PRO A 72 0.14 -5.29 -7.03
N ASP A 73 -1.11 -5.55 -7.42
CA ASP A 73 -2.30 -4.94 -6.82
C ASP A 73 -2.44 -5.24 -5.33
N PHE A 74 -2.00 -6.42 -4.87
CA PHE A 74 -2.01 -6.76 -3.45
C PHE A 74 -1.21 -5.73 -2.64
N TRP A 75 0.01 -5.40 -3.08
CA TRP A 75 0.87 -4.44 -2.41
C TRP A 75 0.32 -3.01 -2.50
N LEU A 76 -0.21 -2.63 -3.67
CA LEU A 76 -0.77 -1.30 -3.88
C LEU A 76 -2.04 -1.07 -3.05
N ARG A 77 -2.93 -2.05 -2.95
CA ARG A 77 -4.13 -1.96 -2.10
C ARG A 77 -3.77 -1.83 -0.63
N MET A 78 -2.73 -2.53 -0.18
CA MET A 78 -2.24 -2.41 1.20
C MET A 78 -1.69 -1.00 1.45
N GLN A 79 -0.85 -0.49 0.55
CA GLN A 79 -0.32 0.87 0.63
C GLN A 79 -1.45 1.91 0.62
N GLN A 80 -2.39 1.80 -0.32
CA GLN A 80 -3.53 2.70 -0.43
C GLN A 80 -4.39 2.70 0.84
N SER A 81 -4.66 1.52 1.41
CA SER A 81 -5.44 1.40 2.64
C SER A 81 -4.74 2.12 3.80
N HIS A 82 -3.43 1.92 3.95
CA HIS A 82 -2.61 2.59 4.95
C HIS A 82 -2.65 4.11 4.76
N ASP A 83 -2.36 4.59 3.56
CA ASP A 83 -2.24 6.02 3.28
C ASP A 83 -3.58 6.73 3.46
N LEU A 84 -4.68 6.18 2.94
CA LEU A 84 -6.01 6.74 3.14
C LEU A 84 -6.38 6.80 4.63
N TRP A 85 -6.07 5.76 5.41
CA TRP A 85 -6.41 5.74 6.84
C TRP A 85 -5.70 6.87 7.61
N HIS A 86 -4.44 7.13 7.28
CA HIS A 86 -3.63 8.18 7.90
C HIS A 86 -4.04 9.58 7.41
N GLU A 87 -4.19 9.78 6.10
CA GLU A 87 -4.56 11.06 5.52
C GLU A 87 -5.98 11.49 5.90
N CYS A 88 -6.96 10.58 5.90
CA CYS A 88 -8.32 10.90 6.35
C CYS A 88 -8.36 11.41 7.79
N ARG A 89 -7.42 10.99 8.65
CA ARG A 89 -7.33 11.46 10.03
C ARG A 89 -6.56 12.76 10.14
N SER A 90 -5.47 12.89 9.41
CA SER A 90 -4.65 14.10 9.36
C SER A 90 -5.47 15.29 8.85
N MET A 91 -6.25 15.07 7.78
CA MET A 91 -7.01 16.08 7.06
C MET A 91 -8.49 16.12 7.47
N ALA A 92 -8.90 15.51 8.59
CA ALA A 92 -10.32 15.32 8.92
C ALA A 92 -11.13 16.62 8.94
N GLY A 93 -10.53 17.72 9.42
CA GLY A 93 -11.15 19.05 9.42
C GLY A 93 -11.31 19.64 8.02
N GLU A 94 -10.26 19.54 7.21
CA GLU A 94 -10.25 20.04 5.82
C GLU A 94 -11.26 19.28 4.96
N ILE A 95 -11.26 17.94 5.03
CA ILE A 95 -12.20 17.09 4.30
C ILE A 95 -13.65 17.42 4.67
N LYS A 96 -13.95 17.70 5.94
CA LYS A 96 -15.29 18.08 6.39
C LYS A 96 -15.75 19.43 5.84
N ALA A 97 -14.82 20.34 5.55
CA ALA A 97 -15.11 21.65 5.00
C ALA A 97 -15.33 21.65 3.47
N ILE A 98 -14.99 20.55 2.78
CA ILE A 98 -15.21 20.42 1.34
C ILE A 98 -16.71 20.19 1.09
N GLU A 99 -17.34 21.12 0.39
CA GLU A 99 -18.75 21.02 -0.02
C GLU A 99 -18.91 20.02 -1.19
N PRO A 100 -19.70 18.95 -1.02
CA PRO A 100 -19.96 18.00 -2.11
C PRO A 100 -20.80 18.63 -3.23
N ILE A 101 -20.49 18.28 -4.47
CA ILE A 101 -21.31 18.69 -5.61
C ILE A 101 -22.58 17.82 -5.66
N GLU A 102 -23.76 18.44 -5.62
CA GLU A 102 -25.07 17.74 -5.61
C GLU A 102 -25.33 16.88 -6.85
N ARG A 103 -24.78 17.31 -7.99
CA ARG A 103 -24.85 16.56 -9.25
C ARG A 103 -23.55 15.81 -9.47
N ALA A 104 -23.53 14.53 -9.09
CA ALA A 104 -22.46 13.63 -9.52
C ALA A 104 -22.34 13.75 -11.04
N VAL A 105 -21.20 14.27 -11.51
CA VAL A 105 -20.89 14.28 -12.94
C VAL A 105 -20.87 12.80 -13.34
N SER A 106 -21.79 12.38 -14.23
CA SER A 106 -21.72 11.04 -14.79
C SER A 106 -20.30 10.88 -15.33
N PRO A 107 -19.49 9.94 -14.84
CA PRO A 107 -18.12 9.87 -15.27
C PRO A 107 -18.11 9.47 -16.73
N VAL A 108 -17.68 10.39 -17.60
CA VAL A 108 -17.55 10.16 -19.05
C VAL A 108 -16.63 8.96 -19.37
N TRP A 109 -15.82 8.52 -18.39
CA TRP A 109 -14.97 7.33 -18.48
C TRP A 109 -15.69 6.00 -18.15
N ALA A 110 -16.94 6.01 -17.70
CA ALA A 110 -17.71 4.79 -17.44
C ALA A 110 -18.29 4.14 -18.71
N GLU A 111 -18.24 4.84 -19.85
CA GLU A 111 -18.81 4.40 -21.13
C GLU A 111 -17.74 3.81 -22.10
N ALA A 112 -16.48 3.66 -21.66
CA ALA A 112 -15.36 3.25 -22.51
C ALA A 112 -14.98 1.76 -22.37
N THR A 113 -15.97 0.86 -22.32
CA THR A 113 -15.79 -0.60 -22.43
C THR A 113 -16.47 -1.13 -23.67
#